data_AF-A0A963LTQ9-F1
#
_entry.id   AF-A0A963LTQ9-F1
#
_cell.length_a   1.000
_cell.length_b   1.000
_cell.length_c   1.000
_cell.angle_alpha   90.00
_cell.angle_beta   90.00
_cell.angle_gamma   90.00
#
_symmetry.space_group_name_H-M   'P 1'
#
loop_
_entity.id
_entity.type
_entity.pdbx_description
1 polymer ?
#
loop_
_entity_poly.entity_id
_entity_poly.type
_entity_poly.pdbx_seq_one_letter_code
_entity_poly.pdbx_strand_id
1 'polypeptide(L)'
;WGVPAMRHEGACASSSLAILSAMAEIEAGRYDCVLVLGVEEFKNLPGDQASANQNAAAWQGHEDIACTFMWPAAFGLLAGEYDKRYGLDRKYLNRIAELNYGNARRNPLAQTRKWQFDAASFTDDDQANPVIEPGSRRQDCGQITDGACAVVLASAEFARAHAQRSGTTLDTLPRIAGWGHRNAGLRLKDKL
;
A
#
# COMPACT_ATOMS: atom_id res chain seq x y z
N TRP A 1 15.04 -15.39 -20.58
CA TRP A 1 14.18 -16.24 -21.42
C TRP A 1 14.25 -17.67 -20.91
N GLY A 2 13.11 -18.36 -20.77
CA GLY A 2 13.04 -19.74 -20.27
C GLY A 2 12.63 -19.90 -18.79
N VAL A 3 12.37 -18.82 -18.06
CA VAL A 3 11.79 -18.87 -16.70
C VAL A 3 10.30 -18.51 -16.80
N PRO A 4 9.37 -19.34 -16.29
CA PRO A 4 7.95 -19.01 -16.26
C PRO A 4 7.70 -17.69 -15.51
N ALA A 5 6.78 -16.87 -16.01
CA ALA A 5 6.42 -15.60 -15.39
C ALA A 5 4.91 -15.40 -15.48
N MET A 6 4.34 -14.78 -14.45
CA MET A 6 2.91 -14.48 -14.35
C MET A 6 2.69 -13.15 -13.63
N ARG A 7 1.66 -12.41 -14.04
CA ARG A 7 1.26 -11.15 -13.41
C ARG A 7 0.01 -11.39 -12.56
N HIS A 8 0.06 -10.92 -11.32
CA HIS A 8 -1.09 -10.88 -10.41
C HIS A 8 -1.55 -9.44 -10.25
N GLU A 9 -2.85 -9.24 -10.15
CA GLU A 9 -3.47 -7.93 -10.01
C GLU A 9 -4.59 -8.03 -8.96
N GLY A 10 -4.67 -7.02 -8.10
CA GLY A 10 -5.69 -6.87 -7.06
C GLY A 10 -5.55 -5.51 -6.39
N ALA A 11 -5.57 -4.46 -7.22
CA ALA A 11 -5.32 -3.08 -6.85
C ALA A 11 -4.00 -2.92 -6.06
N CYS A 12 -4.02 -2.12 -4.99
CA CYS A 12 -2.88 -1.89 -4.11
C CYS A 12 -2.36 -3.17 -3.41
N ALA A 13 -3.11 -4.28 -3.44
CA ALA A 13 -2.73 -5.57 -2.86
C ALA A 13 -2.03 -6.51 -3.85
N SER A 14 -1.74 -6.07 -5.08
CA SER A 14 -1.18 -6.92 -6.15
C SER A 14 0.09 -7.68 -5.73
N SER A 15 1.03 -7.03 -5.05
CA SER A 15 2.27 -7.68 -4.59
C SER A 15 2.03 -8.73 -3.51
N SER A 16 1.07 -8.53 -2.59
CA SER A 16 0.75 -9.52 -1.57
C SER A 16 0.00 -10.72 -2.16
N LEU A 17 -0.83 -10.51 -3.19
CA LEU A 17 -1.40 -11.61 -3.97
C LEU A 17 -0.32 -12.39 -4.73
N ALA A 18 0.68 -11.71 -5.29
CA ALA A 18 1.81 -12.38 -5.94
C ALA A 18 2.63 -13.23 -4.97
N ILE A 19 2.86 -12.73 -3.73
CA ILE A 19 3.47 -13.51 -2.63
C ILE A 19 2.61 -14.74 -2.32
N LEU A 20 1.29 -14.57 -2.18
CA LEU A 20 0.38 -15.67 -1.87
C LEU A 20 0.42 -16.76 -2.95
N SER A 21 0.36 -16.39 -4.22
CA SER A 21 0.47 -17.35 -5.32
C SER A 21 1.83 -18.04 -5.36
N ALA A 22 2.92 -17.31 -5.13
CA ALA A 22 4.27 -17.88 -5.06
C ALA A 22 4.40 -18.90 -3.92
N MET A 23 3.83 -18.61 -2.75
CA MET A 23 3.76 -19.55 -1.63
C MET A 23 2.99 -20.81 -2.01
N ALA A 24 1.80 -20.67 -2.62
CA ALA A 24 0.98 -21.80 -3.03
C ALA A 24 1.70 -22.72 -4.02
N GLU A 25 2.46 -22.16 -4.97
CA GLU A 25 3.24 -22.96 -5.93
C GLU A 25 4.45 -23.65 -5.30
N ILE A 26 5.10 -23.02 -4.31
CA ILE A 26 6.17 -23.63 -3.52
C ILE A 26 5.65 -24.76 -2.64
N GLU A 27 4.53 -24.54 -1.95
CA GLU A 27 3.87 -25.53 -1.11
C GLU A 27 3.34 -26.72 -1.93
N ALA A 28 2.93 -26.48 -3.17
CA ALA A 28 2.54 -27.53 -4.12
C ALA A 28 3.74 -28.32 -4.69
N GLY A 29 4.98 -27.93 -4.35
CA GLY A 29 6.21 -28.57 -4.85
C GLY A 29 6.49 -28.32 -6.33
N ARG A 30 5.83 -27.34 -6.96
CA ARG A 30 6.05 -27.00 -8.38
C ARG A 30 7.29 -26.14 -8.58
N TYR A 31 7.64 -25.32 -7.59
CA TYR A 31 8.85 -24.49 -7.59
C TYR A 31 9.52 -24.51 -6.22
N ASP A 32 10.86 -24.42 -6.21
CA ASP A 32 11.63 -24.30 -4.96
C ASP A 32 12.04 -22.87 -4.63
N CYS A 33 12.01 -21.98 -5.62
CA CYS A 33 12.47 -20.60 -5.50
C CYS A 33 11.73 -19.73 -6.52
N VAL A 34 11.10 -18.66 -6.04
CA VAL A 34 10.28 -17.74 -6.83
C VAL A 34 10.70 -16.29 -6.52
N LEU A 35 10.97 -15.52 -7.57
CA LEU A 35 11.16 -14.07 -7.46
C LEU A 35 9.79 -13.39 -7.57
N VAL A 36 9.38 -12.70 -6.51
CA VAL A 36 8.22 -11.80 -6.53
C VAL A 36 8.72 -10.38 -6.75
N LEU A 37 8.23 -9.72 -7.80
CA LEU A 37 8.54 -8.33 -8.14
C LEU A 37 7.23 -7.53 -8.15
N GLY A 38 7.17 -6.48 -7.33
CA GLY A 38 6.15 -5.44 -7.43
C GLY A 38 6.75 -4.21 -8.08
N VAL A 39 6.08 -3.65 -9.08
CA VAL A 39 6.52 -2.45 -9.79
C VAL A 39 5.32 -1.60 -10.15
N GLU A 40 5.46 -0.28 -10.01
CA GLU A 40 4.49 0.71 -10.45
C GLU A 40 5.25 1.90 -11.04
N GLU A 41 4.80 2.37 -12.20
CA GLU A 41 5.21 3.63 -12.81
C GLU A 41 3.96 4.49 -12.97
N PHE A 42 3.90 5.57 -12.23
CA PHE A 42 2.68 6.34 -12.03
C PHE A 42 2.83 7.86 -12.07
N LYS A 43 4.05 8.38 -12.13
CA LYS A 43 4.34 9.80 -12.36
C LYS A 43 4.57 10.14 -13.83
N ASN A 44 4.28 9.22 -14.74
CA ASN A 44 4.26 9.48 -16.17
C ASN A 44 3.07 10.38 -16.60
N LEU A 45 2.14 10.66 -15.69
CA LEU A 45 1.01 11.58 -15.86
C LEU A 45 0.98 12.64 -14.76
N PRO A 46 0.32 13.80 -15.02
CA PRO A 46 -0.07 14.74 -13.98
C PRO A 46 -0.87 14.06 -12.85
N GLY A 47 -0.73 14.54 -11.62
CA GLY A 47 -1.24 13.84 -10.42
C GLY A 47 -2.77 13.65 -10.39
N ASP A 48 -3.53 14.58 -10.97
CA ASP A 48 -4.97 14.48 -11.16
C ASP A 48 -5.35 13.35 -12.12
N GLN A 49 -4.64 13.22 -13.23
CA GLN A 49 -4.82 12.13 -14.20
C GLN A 49 -4.37 10.79 -13.63
N ALA A 50 -3.24 10.75 -12.92
CA ALA A 50 -2.79 9.56 -12.21
C ALA A 50 -3.82 9.10 -11.16
N SER A 51 -4.41 10.03 -10.41
CA SER A 51 -5.49 9.73 -9.47
C SER A 51 -6.72 9.14 -10.17
N ALA A 52 -7.08 9.62 -11.36
CA ALA A 52 -8.21 9.07 -12.11
C ALA A 52 -7.97 7.60 -12.51
N ASN A 53 -6.74 7.22 -12.85
CA ASN A 53 -6.39 5.84 -13.15
C ASN A 53 -6.54 4.92 -11.94
N GLN A 54 -6.31 5.41 -10.71
CA GLN A 54 -6.52 4.62 -9.49
C GLN A 54 -7.98 4.21 -9.30
N ASN A 55 -8.94 4.89 -9.93
CA ASN A 55 -10.35 4.55 -9.80
C ASN A 55 -10.66 3.15 -10.35
N ALA A 56 -9.79 2.58 -11.20
CA ALA A 56 -9.90 1.19 -11.67
C ALA A 56 -9.88 0.16 -10.52
N ALA A 57 -9.37 0.52 -9.35
CA ALA A 57 -9.40 -0.33 -8.16
C ALA A 57 -10.76 -0.33 -7.41
N ALA A 58 -11.73 0.46 -7.85
CA ALA A 58 -13.09 0.48 -7.33
C ALA A 58 -14.07 -0.18 -8.31
N TRP A 59 -15.32 -0.39 -7.87
CA TRP A 59 -16.40 -0.78 -8.78
C TRP A 59 -16.86 0.43 -9.61
N GLN A 60 -16.10 0.70 -10.68
CA GLN A 60 -16.30 1.86 -11.55
C GLN A 60 -17.75 2.00 -12.01
N GLY A 61 -18.32 3.20 -11.85
CA GLY A 61 -19.71 3.50 -12.18
C GLY A 61 -20.76 2.98 -11.19
N HIS A 62 -20.35 2.32 -10.10
CA HIS A 62 -21.27 1.70 -9.13
C HIS A 62 -21.06 2.16 -7.68
N GLU A 63 -19.93 2.80 -7.34
CA GLU A 63 -19.68 3.33 -5.97
C GLU A 63 -20.53 4.58 -5.64
N ASP A 64 -21.02 5.31 -6.66
CA ASP A 64 -21.86 6.51 -6.53
C ASP A 64 -21.26 7.65 -5.67
N ILE A 65 -19.94 7.78 -5.58
CA ILE A 65 -19.26 8.84 -4.81
C ILE A 65 -19.04 10.06 -5.72
N ALA A 66 -19.70 11.18 -5.41
CA ALA A 66 -19.49 12.45 -6.10
C ALA A 66 -18.27 13.17 -5.50
N CYS A 67 -17.18 13.26 -6.25
CA CYS A 67 -15.89 13.78 -5.78
C CYS A 67 -14.97 14.13 -6.96
N THR A 68 -13.90 14.87 -6.68
CA THR A 68 -12.76 15.07 -7.59
C THR A 68 -11.80 13.88 -7.51
N PHE A 69 -11.48 13.44 -6.29
CA PHE A 69 -10.55 12.36 -5.99
C PHE A 69 -11.25 11.24 -5.22
N MET A 70 -11.56 10.14 -5.91
CA MET A 70 -12.42 9.08 -5.36
C MET A 70 -11.85 8.41 -4.10
N TRP A 71 -10.57 8.08 -4.08
CA TRP A 71 -9.97 7.42 -2.90
C TRP A 71 -9.92 8.34 -1.66
N PRO A 72 -9.44 9.60 -1.74
CA PRO A 72 -9.59 10.56 -0.64
C PRO A 72 -11.04 10.74 -0.15
N ALA A 73 -12.02 10.75 -1.07
CA ALA A 73 -13.43 10.85 -0.70
C ALA A 73 -13.94 9.57 0.00
N ALA A 74 -13.58 8.39 -0.50
CA ALA A 74 -13.92 7.11 0.10
C ALA A 74 -13.39 6.98 1.54
N PHE A 75 -12.13 7.37 1.78
CA PHE A 75 -11.55 7.39 3.12
C PHE A 75 -12.14 8.49 4.00
N GLY A 76 -12.53 9.64 3.42
CA GLY A 76 -13.24 10.69 4.14
C GLY A 76 -14.61 10.25 4.65
N LEU A 77 -15.38 9.51 3.83
CA LEU A 77 -16.64 8.89 4.25
C LEU A 77 -16.44 7.87 5.38
N LEU A 78 -15.38 7.04 5.28
CA LEU A 78 -15.02 6.11 6.35
C LEU A 78 -14.65 6.82 7.66
N ALA A 79 -13.90 7.92 7.56
CA ALA A 79 -13.55 8.75 8.72
C ALA A 79 -14.80 9.34 9.38
N GLY A 80 -15.77 9.81 8.58
CA GLY A 80 -17.05 10.30 9.08
C GLY A 80 -17.87 9.23 9.80
N GLU A 81 -17.93 8.01 9.26
CA GLU A 81 -18.64 6.91 9.94
C GLU A 81 -17.91 6.47 11.23
N TYR A 82 -16.57 6.48 11.23
CA TYR A 82 -15.80 6.22 12.45
C TYR A 82 -16.07 7.28 13.52
N ASP A 83 -16.08 8.57 13.15
CA ASP A 83 -16.41 9.67 14.06
C ASP A 83 -17.80 9.51 14.66
N LYS A 84 -18.80 9.23 13.82
CA LYS A 84 -20.18 9.00 14.28
C LYS A 84 -20.31 7.84 15.26
N ARG A 85 -19.60 6.74 15.03
CA ARG A 85 -19.70 5.52 15.87
C ARG A 85 -18.86 5.57 17.13
N TYR A 86 -17.68 6.19 17.07
CA TYR A 86 -16.64 6.07 18.10
C TYR A 86 -16.03 7.39 18.53
N GLY A 87 -16.30 8.48 17.81
CA GLY A 87 -15.58 9.76 17.92
C GLY A 87 -14.22 9.70 17.24
N LEU A 88 -13.90 10.73 16.47
CA LEU A 88 -12.62 10.89 15.78
C LEU A 88 -12.05 12.28 16.04
N ASP A 89 -11.04 12.33 16.91
CA ASP A 89 -10.25 13.55 17.08
C ASP A 89 -9.17 13.60 15.99
N ARG A 90 -9.31 14.56 15.06
CA ARG A 90 -8.40 14.76 13.93
C ARG A 90 -6.94 14.96 14.35
N LYS A 91 -6.66 15.39 15.58
CA LYS A 91 -5.28 15.49 16.07
C LYS A 91 -4.53 14.16 15.98
N TYR A 92 -5.23 13.02 16.05
CA TYR A 92 -4.61 11.71 15.89
C TYR A 92 -4.23 11.40 14.45
N LEU A 93 -5.07 11.77 13.46
CA LEU A 93 -4.73 11.65 12.04
C LEU A 93 -3.52 12.53 11.69
N ASN A 94 -3.57 13.78 12.14
CA ASN A 94 -2.48 14.73 12.00
C ASN A 94 -1.16 14.20 12.61
N ARG A 95 -1.24 13.59 13.81
CA ARG A 95 -0.08 12.97 14.47
C ARG A 95 0.44 11.73 13.73
N ILE A 96 -0.43 10.92 13.14
CA ILE A 96 -0.02 9.78 12.29
C ILE A 96 0.78 10.29 11.09
N ALA A 97 0.31 11.33 10.41
CA ALA A 97 1.04 11.95 9.30
C ALA A 97 2.41 12.47 9.76
N GLU A 98 2.46 13.22 10.86
CA GLU A 98 3.71 13.74 11.42
C GLU A 98 4.74 12.63 11.70
N LEU A 99 4.31 11.52 12.31
CA LEU A 99 5.15 10.36 12.57
C LEU A 99 5.65 9.71 11.27
N ASN A 100 4.76 9.54 10.28
CA ASN A 100 5.10 8.95 8.99
C ASN A 100 6.15 9.78 8.24
N TYR A 101 5.94 11.10 8.12
CA TYR A 101 6.92 11.99 7.49
C TYR A 101 8.20 12.11 8.32
N GLY A 102 8.10 12.13 9.65
CA GLY A 102 9.26 12.10 10.54
C GLY A 102 10.12 10.86 10.34
N ASN A 103 9.51 9.68 10.19
CA ASN A 103 10.20 8.43 9.85
C ASN A 103 10.78 8.45 8.43
N ALA A 104 10.04 8.98 7.46
CA ALA A 104 10.49 9.09 6.08
C ALA A 104 11.77 9.92 5.92
N ARG A 105 11.97 10.98 6.71
CA ARG A 105 13.22 11.79 6.69
C ARG A 105 14.48 10.96 7.01
N ARG A 106 14.34 9.88 7.77
CA ARG A 106 15.45 8.98 8.14
C ARG A 106 15.59 7.78 7.21
N ASN A 107 14.68 7.60 6.25
CA ASN A 107 14.75 6.52 5.27
C ASN A 107 15.39 7.03 3.97
N PRO A 108 16.55 6.51 3.54
CA PRO A 108 17.22 6.94 2.31
C PRO A 108 16.38 6.68 1.05
N LEU A 109 15.42 5.74 1.09
CA LEU A 109 14.56 5.35 -0.03
C LEU A 109 13.22 6.10 -0.07
N ALA A 110 12.89 6.91 0.93
CA ALA A 110 11.59 7.56 0.96
C ALA A 110 11.51 8.76 -0.01
N GLN A 111 10.45 8.79 -0.82
CA GLN A 111 10.15 9.91 -1.73
C GLN A 111 10.11 11.27 -1.02
N THR A 112 9.58 11.29 0.21
CA THR A 112 9.31 12.51 0.97
C THR A 112 10.48 12.90 1.89
N ARG A 113 11.62 12.20 1.80
CA ARG A 113 12.77 12.35 2.71
C ARG A 113 13.26 13.79 2.84
N LYS A 114 13.29 14.53 1.73
CA LYS A 114 13.81 15.92 1.66
C LYS A 114 12.72 16.98 1.80
N TRP A 115 11.47 16.59 2.01
CA TRP A 115 10.37 17.54 2.14
C TRP A 115 10.48 18.27 3.48
N GLN A 116 10.07 19.53 3.48
CA GLN A 116 10.09 20.40 4.65
C GLN A 116 8.64 20.67 5.05
N PHE A 117 8.39 20.55 6.34
CA PHE A 117 7.09 20.78 6.96
C PHE A 117 7.30 21.71 8.13
N ASP A 118 6.33 22.59 8.35
CA ASP A 118 6.23 23.40 9.56
C ASP A 118 5.24 22.76 10.54
N ALA A 119 5.05 23.40 11.70
CA ALA A 119 4.11 22.92 12.71
C ALA A 119 2.65 22.89 12.20
N ALA A 120 2.28 23.84 11.33
CA ALA A 120 0.92 23.95 10.79
C ALA A 120 0.60 22.80 9.82
N SER A 121 1.61 22.23 9.16
CA SER A 121 1.50 21.11 8.23
C SER A 121 0.88 19.85 8.84
N PHE A 122 0.87 19.72 10.18
CA PHE A 122 0.27 18.60 10.91
C PHE A 122 -0.84 19.10 11.83
N THR A 123 -1.65 20.03 11.33
CA THR A 123 -2.86 20.52 11.98
C THR A 123 -3.98 20.62 10.94
N ASP A 124 -5.17 21.04 11.35
CA ASP A 124 -6.29 21.32 10.44
C ASP A 124 -6.20 22.73 9.84
N ASP A 125 -5.00 23.13 9.43
CA ASP A 125 -4.74 24.41 8.77
C ASP A 125 -5.04 24.31 7.28
N ASP A 126 -5.86 25.21 6.74
CA ASP A 126 -6.31 25.15 5.36
C ASP A 126 -5.26 25.56 4.32
N GLN A 127 -4.15 26.18 4.73
CA GLN A 127 -3.05 26.53 3.84
C GLN A 127 -1.94 25.46 3.87
N ALA A 128 -1.54 25.05 5.07
CA ALA A 128 -0.48 24.09 5.31
C ALA A 128 -0.95 22.62 5.20
N ASN A 129 -2.23 22.34 5.36
CA ASN A 129 -2.84 21.02 5.24
C ASN A 129 -4.28 21.12 4.66
N PRO A 130 -4.43 21.59 3.42
CA PRO A 130 -5.75 21.84 2.83
C PRO A 130 -6.60 20.58 2.77
N VAL A 131 -7.92 20.77 2.82
CA VAL A 131 -8.90 19.72 2.54
C VAL A 131 -8.75 19.29 1.06
N ILE A 132 -8.68 17.98 0.83
CA ILE A 132 -8.63 17.38 -0.50
C ILE A 132 -10.03 16.93 -0.93
N GLU A 133 -10.72 16.24 -0.04
CA GLU A 133 -12.12 15.84 -0.15
C GLU A 133 -12.78 15.94 1.24
N PRO A 134 -14.11 16.01 1.36
CA PRO A 134 -14.78 16.01 2.66
C PRO A 134 -14.30 14.86 3.55
N GLY A 135 -13.74 15.19 4.72
CA GLY A 135 -13.20 14.24 5.68
C GLY A 135 -11.71 13.90 5.53
N SER A 136 -11.04 14.31 4.45
CA SER A 136 -9.61 14.08 4.24
C SER A 136 -8.84 15.35 3.90
N ARG A 137 -7.64 15.49 4.47
CA ARG A 137 -6.70 16.59 4.18
C ARG A 137 -5.46 16.05 3.47
N ARG A 138 -4.66 16.94 2.90
CA ARG A 138 -3.50 16.59 2.07
C ARG A 138 -2.53 15.63 2.78
N GLN A 139 -2.34 15.78 4.08
CA GLN A 139 -1.42 14.95 4.86
C GLN A 139 -2.00 13.58 5.24
N ASP A 140 -3.31 13.38 5.04
CA ASP A 140 -3.98 12.08 5.17
C ASP A 140 -3.79 11.22 3.90
N CYS A 141 -3.35 11.83 2.78
CA CYS A 141 -3.29 11.19 1.47
C CYS A 141 -1.90 10.59 1.15
N GLY A 142 -1.91 9.36 0.62
CA GLY A 142 -0.74 8.73 0.03
C GLY A 142 -0.23 9.49 -1.20
N GLN A 143 1.05 9.31 -1.52
CA GLN A 143 1.68 9.98 -2.66
C GLN A 143 1.58 9.14 -3.93
N ILE A 144 1.42 9.79 -5.08
CA ILE A 144 1.72 9.15 -6.36
C ILE A 144 3.24 8.93 -6.44
N THR A 145 3.64 7.69 -6.69
CA THR A 145 5.02 7.22 -6.55
C THR A 145 5.33 6.20 -7.63
N ASP A 146 6.49 6.36 -8.26
CA ASP A 146 7.12 5.28 -9.03
C ASP A 146 8.00 4.47 -8.09
N GLY A 147 8.00 3.16 -8.25
CA GLY A 147 8.85 2.32 -7.42
C GLY A 147 8.78 0.85 -7.80
N ALA A 148 9.78 0.12 -7.32
CA ALA A 148 9.80 -1.32 -7.39
C ALA A 148 10.32 -1.91 -6.08
N CYS A 149 9.85 -3.11 -5.76
CA CYS A 149 10.37 -3.93 -4.68
C CYS A 149 10.39 -5.39 -5.11
N ALA A 150 11.35 -6.16 -4.59
CA ALA A 150 11.48 -7.56 -4.90
C ALA A 150 11.76 -8.39 -3.64
N VAL A 151 11.18 -9.58 -3.58
CA VAL A 151 11.43 -10.59 -2.55
C VAL A 151 11.63 -11.93 -3.23
N VAL A 152 12.63 -12.69 -2.77
CA VAL A 152 12.81 -14.08 -3.17
C VAL A 152 12.16 -14.96 -2.11
N LEU A 153 11.17 -15.75 -2.51
CA LEU A 153 10.56 -16.77 -1.68
C LEU A 153 11.13 -18.13 -2.06
N ALA A 154 11.37 -18.98 -1.07
CA ALA A 154 11.99 -20.27 -1.30
C ALA A 154 11.40 -21.34 -0.38
N SER A 155 11.42 -22.59 -0.84
CA SER A 155 11.13 -23.77 -0.04
C SER A 155 12.14 -23.88 1.10
N ALA A 156 11.77 -24.60 2.17
CA ALA A 156 12.68 -24.84 3.30
C ALA A 156 13.95 -25.59 2.87
N GLU A 157 13.83 -26.48 1.88
CA GLU A 157 14.96 -27.20 1.29
C GLU A 157 15.91 -26.25 0.57
N PHE A 158 15.38 -25.42 -0.35
CA PHE A 158 16.19 -24.45 -1.08
C PHE A 158 16.85 -23.43 -0.14
N ALA A 159 16.11 -22.92 0.84
CA ALA A 159 16.63 -21.98 1.83
C ALA A 159 17.76 -22.57 2.67
N ARG A 160 17.66 -23.85 3.07
CA ARG A 160 18.73 -24.57 3.79
C ARG A 160 19.98 -24.74 2.92
N ALA A 161 19.80 -25.15 1.68
CA ALA A 161 20.91 -25.28 0.74
C ALA A 161 21.57 -23.92 0.44
N HIS A 162 20.78 -22.84 0.33
CA HIS A 162 21.29 -21.49 0.18
C HIS A 162 22.10 -21.06 1.41
N ALA A 163 21.56 -21.25 2.62
CA ALA A 163 22.23 -20.89 3.87
C ALA A 163 23.59 -21.58 4.00
N GLN A 164 23.67 -22.88 3.70
CA GLN A 164 24.93 -23.64 3.69
C GLN A 164 25.94 -23.04 2.70
N ARG A 165 25.51 -22.68 1.48
CA ARG A 165 26.40 -22.08 0.48
C ARG A 165 26.86 -20.67 0.85
N SER A 166 26.04 -19.91 1.59
CA SER A 166 26.35 -18.53 1.99
C SER A 166 27.05 -18.43 3.35
N GLY A 167 27.33 -19.55 4.03
CA GLY A 167 27.94 -19.56 5.36
C GLY A 167 27.01 -19.00 6.45
N THR A 168 25.69 -19.06 6.22
CA THR A 168 24.66 -18.62 7.17
C THR A 168 23.84 -19.82 7.66
N THR A 169 22.93 -19.59 8.60
CA THR A 169 22.05 -20.62 9.14
C THR A 169 20.59 -20.29 8.85
N LEU A 170 19.75 -21.33 8.70
CA LEU A 170 18.35 -21.16 8.29
C LEU A 170 17.54 -20.26 9.25
N ASP A 171 17.88 -20.26 10.55
CA ASP A 171 17.27 -19.45 11.60
C ASP A 171 17.56 -17.94 11.46
N THR A 172 18.62 -17.57 10.72
CA THR A 172 18.92 -16.17 10.41
C THR A 172 18.11 -15.62 9.24
N LEU A 173 17.43 -16.49 8.47
CA LEU A 173 16.60 -16.09 7.35
C LEU A 173 15.17 -15.78 7.82
N PRO A 174 14.54 -14.70 7.31
CA PRO A 174 13.15 -14.40 7.64
C PRO A 174 12.22 -15.51 7.12
N ARG A 175 11.17 -15.79 7.89
CA ARG A 175 10.15 -16.79 7.57
C ARG A 175 8.76 -16.19 7.58
N ILE A 176 7.91 -16.65 6.67
CA ILE A 176 6.49 -16.31 6.68
C ILE A 176 5.83 -17.14 7.79
N ALA A 177 5.39 -16.47 8.86
CA ALA A 177 4.78 -17.14 10.01
C ALA A 177 3.28 -17.40 9.82
N GLY A 178 2.63 -16.69 8.90
CA GLY A 178 1.21 -16.84 8.58
C GLY A 178 0.79 -15.86 7.50
N TRP A 179 -0.37 -16.12 6.90
CA TRP A 179 -0.97 -15.27 5.88
C TRP A 179 -2.50 -15.33 5.97
N GLY A 180 -3.16 -14.31 5.43
CA GLY A 180 -4.62 -14.26 5.31
C GLY A 180 -5.00 -13.23 4.26
N HIS A 181 -6.08 -13.50 3.54
CA HIS A 181 -6.65 -12.57 2.57
C HIS A 181 -8.18 -12.61 2.63
N ARG A 182 -8.83 -11.49 2.33
CA ARG A 182 -10.28 -11.40 2.27
C ARG A 182 -10.69 -10.29 1.32
N ASN A 183 -11.70 -10.57 0.50
CA ASN A 183 -12.38 -9.58 -0.31
C ASN A 183 -13.71 -9.20 0.33
N ALA A 184 -14.10 -7.93 0.19
CA ALA A 184 -15.42 -7.45 0.60
C ALA A 184 -16.31 -7.32 -0.64
N GLY A 185 -17.43 -8.05 -0.68
CA GLY A 185 -18.34 -8.10 -1.83
C GLY A 185 -19.46 -7.06 -1.83
N LEU A 186 -19.30 -5.95 -1.11
CA LEU A 186 -20.30 -4.87 -1.02
C LEU A 186 -19.69 -3.55 -1.49
N ARG A 187 -20.50 -2.61 -1.95
CA ARG A 187 -20.07 -1.23 -2.24
C ARG A 187 -19.64 -0.54 -0.95
N LEU A 188 -18.88 0.55 -1.05
CA LEU A 188 -18.48 1.29 0.16
C LEU A 188 -19.69 1.79 0.94
N LYS A 189 -20.66 2.42 0.27
CA LYS A 189 -21.86 2.99 0.92
C LYS A 189 -22.74 1.95 1.62
N ASP A 190 -22.73 0.71 1.15
CA ASP A 190 -23.51 -0.37 1.78
C ASP A 190 -22.81 -0.90 3.06
N LYS A 191 -21.53 -0.54 3.29
CA LYS A 191 -20.75 -0.93 4.48
C LYS A 191 -20.77 0.12 5.59
N LEU A 192 -20.87 1.39 5.23
CA LEU A 192 -20.91 2.53 6.15
C LEU A 192 -22.27 2.62 6.83
#